data_AF-A0A972B5T0-F1
#
_entry.id   AF-A0A972B5T0-F1
#
_cell.length_a   1.000
_cell.length_b   1.000
_cell.length_c   1.000
_cell.angle_alpha   90.00
_cell.angle_beta   90.00
_cell.angle_gamma   90.00
#
_symmetry.space_group_name_H-M   'P 1'
#
loop_
_entity.id
_entity.type
_entity.pdbx_description
1 polymer ?
#
loop_
_entity_poly.entity_id
_entity_poly.type
_entity_poly.pdbx_seq_one_letter_code
_entity_poly.pdbx_strand_id
1 'polypeptide(L)'
;MLAALIRTNLAALFSHLFRGSKLKKNRGVLFKIFVGLLALYIIAVFLFMFGSTFYGICIPLGNTGLQWLYFGIAAIIATALCFIGSVFTAKMLLFNARDNDFLLSMPIPPAYILASRIFTLLVLNYFFELLVMVPAGFVYFAFFQATLTSVVFLIIGFLFLPLISLTLSCIFGWIIQLIEARVRNKSLITTIISLAFLAVYFYLYSKMNRYLQILIMNIVSIGETIKSTVFPVYHFGAAIADGNPVSLFLFLIFAVVPFAIVYMVLSYNFIKVATTNKGTVKIKYTDKPLKVSNVRTALLKKELRHFITNPMYILNAALGVFFTLTAAVALVIYGGLPLSVFESMPEFARFANPLAITALCFLATTNIISAPSISLEGRNLWIPQSLPIDGVDVLLAKANMHIVVCLPSVLIAGLVSIFVLDMTFPQMLLMLILPSLITVFCALFGVVINLHFPKFDWVNEVVAIKQGMSTIIAMLASMASVAVPFLLYAFLLLQYMTAEAFMLICTVIFAVLSLWMFRYLKTKGKAIFETLG
;
A
#
# COMPACT_ATOMS: atom_id res chain seq x y z
N MET A 1 -7.83 -15.30 -30.84
CA MET A 1 -7.11 -14.08 -30.42
C MET A 1 -7.40 -13.70 -28.97
N LEU A 2 -8.67 -13.49 -28.58
CA LEU A 2 -9.05 -13.14 -27.19
C LEU A 2 -8.52 -14.14 -26.14
N ALA A 3 -8.70 -15.45 -26.35
CA ALA A 3 -8.21 -16.47 -25.42
C ALA A 3 -6.68 -16.44 -25.23
N ALA A 4 -5.92 -16.11 -26.29
CA ALA A 4 -4.48 -15.95 -26.22
C ALA A 4 -4.10 -14.74 -25.36
N LEU A 5 -4.77 -13.60 -25.53
CA LEU A 5 -4.58 -12.38 -24.72
C LEU A 5 -4.93 -12.63 -23.24
N ILE A 6 -6.03 -13.34 -22.98
CA ILE A 6 -6.41 -13.74 -21.61
C ILE A 6 -5.33 -14.61 -21.00
N ARG A 7 -4.86 -15.64 -21.72
CA ARG A 7 -3.80 -16.53 -21.22
C ARG A 7 -2.52 -15.77 -20.93
N THR A 8 -2.12 -14.82 -21.78
CA THR A 8 -0.91 -14.01 -21.55
C THR A 8 -1.07 -13.08 -20.36
N ASN A 9 -2.22 -12.42 -20.20
CA ASN A 9 -2.47 -11.50 -19.09
C ASN A 9 -2.61 -12.25 -17.75
N LEU A 10 -3.26 -13.42 -17.74
CA LEU A 10 -3.31 -14.28 -16.55
C LEU A 10 -1.93 -14.85 -16.21
N ALA A 11 -1.16 -15.29 -17.20
CA ALA A 11 0.21 -15.74 -16.97
C ALA A 11 1.09 -14.60 -16.43
N ALA A 12 0.89 -13.36 -16.91
CA ALA A 12 1.56 -12.19 -16.39
C ALA A 12 1.15 -11.90 -14.92
N LEU A 13 -0.15 -11.92 -14.60
CA LEU A 13 -0.65 -11.74 -13.24
C LEU A 13 -0.12 -12.84 -12.30
N PHE A 14 -0.20 -14.11 -12.71
CA PHE A 14 0.29 -15.24 -11.93
C PHE A 14 1.81 -15.19 -11.77
N SER A 15 2.55 -14.79 -12.81
CA SER A 15 3.98 -14.57 -12.71
C SER A 15 4.33 -13.44 -11.76
N HIS A 16 3.51 -12.39 -11.71
CA HIS A 16 3.68 -11.28 -10.78
C HIS A 16 3.43 -11.71 -9.31
N LEU A 17 2.43 -12.56 -9.08
CA LEU A 17 2.07 -13.07 -7.74
C LEU A 17 3.02 -14.16 -7.24
N PHE A 18 3.41 -15.11 -8.09
CA PHE A 18 4.12 -16.33 -7.66
C PHE A 18 5.55 -16.43 -8.18
N ARG A 19 5.89 -15.71 -9.26
CA ARG A 19 7.18 -15.86 -9.96
C ARG A 19 7.96 -14.55 -9.92
N GLY A 20 8.38 -14.16 -8.72
CA GLY A 20 9.29 -13.04 -8.52
C GLY A 20 10.60 -13.24 -9.30
N SER A 21 10.73 -12.49 -10.41
CA SER A 21 11.86 -12.38 -11.36
C SER A 21 12.40 -13.70 -11.95
N LYS A 22 12.84 -13.64 -13.20
CA LYS A 22 13.56 -14.73 -13.90
C LYS A 22 14.98 -14.95 -13.32
N LEU A 23 15.13 -15.06 -12.00
CA LEU A 23 16.36 -15.58 -11.41
C LEU A 23 16.34 -17.11 -11.53
N LYS A 24 16.96 -17.59 -12.61
CA LYS A 24 17.46 -18.96 -12.75
C LYS A 24 18.36 -19.28 -11.54
N LYS A 25 17.82 -19.90 -10.50
CA LYS A 25 18.53 -20.90 -9.67
C LYS A 25 17.55 -21.58 -8.73
N ASN A 26 17.69 -22.89 -8.59
CA ASN A 26 16.92 -23.77 -7.72
C ASN A 26 16.56 -23.12 -6.37
N ARG A 27 15.35 -22.58 -6.25
CA ARG A 27 14.75 -22.32 -4.93
C ARG A 27 14.51 -23.70 -4.31
N GLY A 28 15.24 -24.01 -3.23
CA GLY A 28 15.15 -25.29 -2.53
C GLY A 28 13.71 -25.64 -2.17
N VAL A 29 13.40 -26.93 -2.09
CA VAL A 29 12.06 -27.45 -1.76
C VAL A 29 11.49 -26.77 -0.50
N LEU A 30 12.35 -26.52 0.49
CA LEU A 30 12.03 -25.82 1.73
C LEU A 30 11.47 -24.40 1.52
N PHE A 31 12.02 -23.62 0.59
CA PHE A 31 11.52 -22.27 0.32
C PHE A 31 10.13 -22.30 -0.35
N LYS A 32 9.87 -23.29 -1.21
CA LYS A 32 8.54 -23.47 -1.81
C LYS A 32 7.50 -23.89 -0.77
N ILE A 33 7.86 -24.80 0.14
CA ILE A 33 7.01 -25.21 1.26
C ILE A 33 6.73 -24.01 2.18
N PHE A 34 7.76 -23.24 2.54
CA PHE A 34 7.62 -22.04 3.37
C PHE A 34 6.67 -21.00 2.74
N VAL A 35 6.85 -20.69 1.45
CA VAL A 35 5.96 -19.75 0.74
C VAL A 35 4.52 -20.29 0.67
N GLY A 36 4.35 -21.59 0.43
CA GLY A 36 3.04 -22.24 0.43
C GLY A 36 2.35 -22.18 1.79
N LEU A 37 3.08 -22.46 2.87
CA LEU A 37 2.58 -22.40 4.24
C LEU A 37 2.22 -20.95 4.63
N LEU A 38 3.06 -19.98 4.26
CA LEU A 38 2.79 -18.56 4.50
C LEU A 38 1.53 -18.10 3.74
N ALA A 39 1.35 -18.52 2.49
CA ALA A 39 0.13 -18.20 1.73
C ALA A 39 -1.12 -18.82 2.38
N LEU A 40 -1.03 -20.08 2.84
CA LEU A 40 -2.12 -20.74 3.57
C LEU A 40 -2.43 -20.05 4.89
N TYR A 41 -1.40 -19.63 5.64
CA TYR A 41 -1.56 -18.85 6.86
C TYR A 41 -2.29 -17.53 6.61
N ILE A 42 -1.90 -16.77 5.57
CA ILE A 42 -2.58 -15.51 5.21
C ILE A 42 -4.06 -15.77 4.90
N ILE A 43 -4.36 -16.78 4.07
CA ILE A 43 -5.74 -17.13 3.72
C ILE A 43 -6.52 -17.53 4.98
N ALA A 44 -5.94 -18.34 5.86
CA ALA A 44 -6.58 -18.77 7.10
C ALA A 44 -6.88 -17.59 8.04
N VAL A 45 -5.95 -16.64 8.18
CA VAL A 45 -6.15 -15.42 8.98
C VAL A 45 -7.30 -14.58 8.41
N PHE A 46 -7.37 -14.39 7.09
CA PHE A 46 -8.48 -13.66 6.46
C PHE A 46 -9.82 -14.37 6.67
N LEU A 47 -9.87 -15.70 6.47
CA LEU A 47 -11.09 -16.48 6.68
C LEU A 47 -11.54 -16.44 8.14
N PHE A 48 -10.62 -16.54 9.10
CA PHE A 48 -10.93 -16.42 10.53
C PHE A 48 -11.40 -15.00 10.89
N MET A 49 -10.74 -13.97 10.37
CA MET A 49 -11.10 -12.57 10.61
C MET A 49 -12.51 -12.31 10.09
N PHE A 50 -12.81 -12.61 8.83
CA PHE A 50 -14.16 -12.42 8.29
C PHE A 50 -15.18 -13.36 8.95
N GLY A 51 -14.82 -14.62 9.21
CA GLY A 51 -15.68 -15.58 9.91
C GLY A 51 -16.10 -15.07 11.30
N SER A 52 -15.17 -14.52 12.08
CA SER A 52 -15.47 -13.95 13.40
C SER A 52 -16.38 -12.71 13.30
N THR A 53 -16.18 -11.84 12.30
CA THR A 53 -17.06 -10.68 12.08
C THR A 53 -18.48 -11.10 11.71
N PHE A 54 -18.63 -12.09 10.82
CA PHE A 54 -19.94 -12.58 10.42
C PHE A 54 -20.61 -13.37 11.54
N TYR A 55 -19.87 -14.14 12.33
CA TYR A 55 -20.40 -14.82 13.51
C TYR A 55 -21.02 -13.84 14.50
N GLY A 56 -20.33 -12.73 14.79
CA GLY A 56 -20.83 -11.69 15.70
C GLY A 56 -22.12 -10.99 15.24
N ILE A 57 -22.40 -11.01 13.93
CA ILE A 57 -23.55 -10.32 13.34
C ILE A 57 -24.70 -11.31 12.98
N CYS A 58 -24.40 -12.60 12.82
CA CYS A 58 -25.33 -13.64 12.36
C CYS A 58 -26.53 -13.81 13.30
N ILE A 59 -26.28 -14.06 14.59
CA ILE A 59 -27.33 -14.31 15.59
C ILE A 59 -28.21 -13.06 15.85
N PRO A 60 -27.65 -11.85 16.05
CA PRO A 60 -28.47 -10.64 16.26
C PRO A 60 -29.41 -10.33 15.09
N LEU A 61 -28.94 -10.49 13.84
CA LEU A 61 -29.75 -10.24 12.64
C LEU A 61 -30.78 -11.33 12.38
N GLY A 62 -30.44 -12.58 12.69
CA GLY A 62 -31.39 -13.70 12.59
C GLY A 62 -32.57 -13.56 13.54
N ASN A 63 -32.30 -13.21 14.81
CA ASN A 63 -33.34 -13.04 15.84
C ASN A 63 -34.29 -11.86 15.55
N THR A 64 -33.85 -10.88 14.76
CA THR A 64 -34.64 -9.71 14.37
C THR A 64 -35.36 -9.88 13.03
N GLY A 65 -35.24 -11.06 12.39
CA GLY A 65 -35.86 -11.35 11.08
C GLY A 65 -35.23 -10.60 9.91
N LEU A 66 -34.07 -9.97 10.10
CA LEU A 66 -33.35 -9.19 9.08
C LEU A 66 -32.20 -9.98 8.44
N GLN A 67 -32.47 -11.25 8.09
CA GLN A 67 -31.46 -12.13 7.48
C GLN A 67 -30.95 -11.61 6.13
N TRP A 68 -31.77 -10.88 5.37
CA TRP A 68 -31.32 -10.20 4.16
C TRP A 68 -30.20 -9.19 4.43
N LEU A 69 -30.23 -8.49 5.58
CA LEU A 69 -29.23 -7.48 5.92
C LEU A 69 -27.87 -8.12 6.21
N TYR A 70 -27.84 -9.36 6.70
CA TYR A 70 -26.61 -10.12 6.90
C TYR A 70 -25.83 -10.28 5.58
N PHE A 71 -26.50 -10.81 4.56
CA PHE A 71 -25.91 -10.95 3.22
C PHE A 71 -25.68 -9.60 2.54
N GLY A 72 -26.50 -8.59 2.85
CA GLY A 72 -26.27 -7.22 2.38
C GLY A 72 -24.97 -6.61 2.92
N ILE A 73 -24.70 -6.78 4.21
CA ILE A 73 -23.43 -6.35 4.83
C ILE A 73 -22.26 -7.14 4.23
N ALA A 74 -22.42 -8.45 4.03
CA ALA A 74 -21.41 -9.27 3.35
C ALA A 74 -21.09 -8.75 1.94
N ALA A 75 -22.13 -8.40 1.17
CA ALA A 75 -21.98 -7.84 -0.17
C ALA A 75 -21.28 -6.48 -0.17
N ILE A 76 -21.58 -5.60 0.79
CA ILE A 76 -20.91 -4.31 0.94
C ILE A 76 -19.41 -4.52 1.24
N ILE A 77 -19.09 -5.38 2.20
CA ILE A 77 -17.70 -5.68 2.59
C ILE A 77 -16.93 -6.29 1.43
N ALA A 78 -17.53 -7.28 0.73
CA ALA A 78 -16.92 -7.93 -0.42
C ALA A 78 -16.68 -6.94 -1.57
N THR A 79 -17.68 -6.11 -1.90
CA THR A 79 -17.59 -5.09 -2.96
C THR A 79 -16.53 -4.05 -2.63
N ALA A 80 -16.47 -3.60 -1.37
CA ALA A 80 -15.47 -2.64 -0.89
C ALA A 80 -14.05 -3.22 -0.98
N LEU A 81 -13.84 -4.46 -0.52
CA LEU A 81 -12.54 -5.12 -0.61
C LEU A 81 -12.10 -5.31 -2.07
N CYS A 82 -13.01 -5.76 -2.93
CA CYS A 82 -12.76 -5.88 -4.37
C CYS A 82 -12.42 -4.53 -5.01
N PHE A 83 -13.12 -3.46 -4.62
CA PHE A 83 -12.90 -2.13 -5.20
C PHE A 83 -11.53 -1.59 -4.78
N ILE A 84 -11.21 -1.65 -3.48
CA ILE A 84 -9.90 -1.25 -2.94
C ILE A 84 -8.77 -2.06 -3.58
N GLY A 85 -8.96 -3.37 -3.73
CA GLY A 85 -7.97 -4.27 -4.32
C GLY A 85 -7.74 -4.08 -5.81
N SER A 86 -8.74 -3.57 -6.55
CA SER A 86 -8.68 -3.47 -8.01
C SER A 86 -8.56 -2.05 -8.58
N VAL A 87 -8.94 -0.98 -7.88
CA VAL A 87 -9.04 0.38 -8.46
C VAL A 87 -7.72 0.88 -9.07
N PHE A 88 -6.60 0.70 -8.37
CA PHE A 88 -5.28 1.10 -8.88
C PHE A 88 -4.78 0.18 -9.99
N THR A 89 -5.07 -1.11 -9.89
CA THR A 89 -4.74 -2.11 -10.93
C THR A 89 -5.54 -1.87 -12.20
N ALA A 90 -6.82 -1.48 -12.07
CA ALA A 90 -7.70 -1.13 -13.17
C ALA A 90 -7.14 0.07 -13.93
N LYS A 91 -6.69 1.10 -13.21
CA LYS A 91 -5.99 2.24 -13.83
C LYS A 91 -4.74 1.79 -14.61
N MET A 92 -3.88 0.99 -14.00
CA MET A 92 -2.62 0.54 -14.61
C MET A 92 -2.86 -0.32 -15.86
N LEU A 93 -3.80 -1.26 -15.81
CA LEU A 93 -4.07 -2.16 -16.92
C LEU A 93 -4.89 -1.50 -18.04
N LEU A 94 -5.87 -0.66 -17.71
CA LEU A 94 -6.78 -0.10 -18.71
C LEU A 94 -6.20 1.13 -19.41
N PHE A 95 -5.52 2.03 -18.67
CA PHE A 95 -5.14 3.35 -19.20
C PHE A 95 -3.63 3.56 -19.35
N ASN A 96 -2.79 3.01 -18.48
CA ASN A 96 -1.33 3.24 -18.46
C ASN A 96 -0.50 2.00 -18.84
N ALA A 97 -1.07 1.09 -19.61
CA ALA A 97 -0.39 -0.13 -19.99
C ALA A 97 0.71 0.17 -21.02
N ARG A 98 1.96 -0.21 -20.70
CA ARG A 98 3.16 0.06 -21.52
C ARG A 98 3.14 -0.64 -22.88
N ASP A 99 2.32 -1.67 -23.02
CA ASP A 99 2.14 -2.48 -24.22
C ASP A 99 1.02 -1.94 -25.14
N ASN A 100 0.33 -0.84 -24.77
CA ASN A 100 -0.73 -0.24 -25.58
C ASN A 100 -0.26 0.05 -27.01
N ASP A 101 0.87 0.73 -27.17
CA ASP A 101 1.37 1.13 -28.49
C ASP A 101 1.70 -0.10 -29.37
N PHE A 102 2.21 -1.17 -28.76
CA PHE A 102 2.52 -2.42 -29.46
C PHE A 102 1.24 -3.21 -29.83
N LEU A 103 0.30 -3.37 -28.89
CA LEU A 103 -0.95 -4.10 -29.14
C LEU A 103 -1.87 -3.37 -30.13
N LEU A 104 -1.84 -2.04 -30.14
CA LEU A 104 -2.57 -1.22 -31.12
C LEU A 104 -1.93 -1.24 -32.50
N SER A 105 -0.64 -1.59 -32.62
CA SER A 105 0.04 -1.77 -33.91
C SER A 105 -0.27 -3.13 -34.57
N MET A 106 -0.81 -4.07 -33.80
CA MET A 106 -1.24 -5.38 -34.30
C MET A 106 -2.67 -5.35 -34.83
N PRO A 107 -3.06 -6.25 -35.75
CA PRO A 107 -4.43 -6.34 -36.27
C PRO A 107 -5.38 -7.01 -35.25
N ILE A 108 -5.52 -6.41 -34.07
CA ILE A 108 -6.37 -6.89 -32.97
C ILE A 108 -7.44 -5.83 -32.67
N PRO A 109 -8.74 -6.20 -32.68
CA PRO A 109 -9.81 -5.27 -32.29
C PRO A 109 -9.62 -4.73 -30.86
N PRO A 110 -9.75 -3.40 -30.64
CA PRO A 110 -9.66 -2.78 -29.31
C PRO A 110 -10.53 -3.43 -28.24
N ALA A 111 -11.73 -3.86 -28.63
CA ALA A 111 -12.68 -4.53 -27.74
C ALA A 111 -12.08 -5.81 -27.12
N TYR A 112 -11.26 -6.57 -27.86
CA TYR A 112 -10.62 -7.77 -27.33
C TYR A 112 -9.48 -7.47 -26.37
N ILE A 113 -8.75 -6.38 -26.58
CA ILE A 113 -7.71 -5.93 -25.64
C ILE A 113 -8.35 -5.53 -24.31
N LEU A 114 -9.41 -4.72 -24.38
CA LEU A 114 -10.12 -4.24 -23.20
C LEU A 114 -10.84 -5.39 -22.46
N ALA A 115 -11.52 -6.29 -23.18
CA ALA A 115 -12.15 -7.46 -22.58
C ALA A 115 -11.15 -8.37 -21.86
N SER A 116 -9.97 -8.60 -22.46
CA SER A 116 -8.92 -9.40 -21.81
C SER A 116 -8.42 -8.79 -20.50
N ARG A 117 -8.28 -7.45 -20.45
CA ARG A 117 -7.84 -6.73 -19.25
C ARG A 117 -8.89 -6.69 -18.16
N ILE A 118 -10.15 -6.44 -18.53
CA ILE A 118 -11.27 -6.50 -17.59
C ILE A 118 -11.44 -7.92 -17.04
N PHE A 119 -11.27 -8.95 -17.87
CA PHE A 119 -11.28 -10.33 -17.39
C PHE A 119 -10.17 -10.60 -16.37
N THR A 120 -8.99 -10.02 -16.57
CA THR A 120 -7.87 -10.12 -15.60
C THR A 120 -8.22 -9.46 -14.27
N LEU A 121 -8.90 -8.30 -14.30
CA LEU A 121 -9.42 -7.64 -13.10
C LEU A 121 -10.55 -8.44 -12.44
N LEU A 122 -11.41 -9.09 -13.23
CA LEU A 122 -12.49 -9.94 -12.74
C LEU A 122 -11.95 -11.13 -11.93
N VAL A 123 -10.93 -11.83 -12.47
CA VAL A 123 -10.26 -12.92 -11.74
C VAL A 123 -9.63 -12.43 -10.43
N LEU A 124 -9.04 -11.23 -10.43
CA LEU A 124 -8.51 -10.61 -9.22
C LEU A 124 -9.62 -10.31 -8.20
N ASN A 125 -10.78 -9.81 -8.66
CA ASN A 125 -11.92 -9.53 -7.78
C ASN A 125 -12.53 -10.81 -7.20
N TYR A 126 -12.67 -11.89 -7.97
CA TYR A 126 -13.13 -13.17 -7.44
C TYR A 126 -12.22 -13.69 -6.31
N PHE A 127 -10.90 -13.50 -6.42
CA PHE A 127 -9.98 -13.85 -5.34
C PHE A 127 -10.28 -13.08 -4.04
N PHE A 128 -10.50 -11.76 -4.12
CA PHE A 128 -10.85 -10.95 -2.95
C PHE A 128 -12.23 -11.27 -2.40
N GLU A 129 -13.20 -11.53 -3.28
CA GLU A 129 -14.56 -11.88 -2.89
C GLU A 129 -14.64 -13.22 -2.15
N LEU A 130 -13.87 -14.22 -2.58
CA LEU A 130 -13.82 -15.53 -1.91
C LEU A 130 -13.42 -15.40 -0.44
N LEU A 131 -12.50 -14.48 -0.11
CA LEU A 131 -12.06 -14.25 1.27
C LEU A 131 -13.19 -13.78 2.18
N VAL A 132 -14.25 -13.18 1.62
CA VAL A 132 -15.39 -12.61 2.37
C VAL A 132 -16.63 -13.50 2.28
N MET A 133 -17.00 -13.91 1.06
CA MET A 133 -18.26 -14.61 0.80
C MET A 133 -18.25 -16.07 1.27
N VAL A 134 -17.10 -16.75 1.23
CA VAL A 134 -16.97 -18.13 1.76
C VAL A 134 -17.22 -18.19 3.27
N PRO A 135 -16.55 -17.38 4.13
CA PRO A 135 -16.83 -17.42 5.56
C PRO A 135 -18.24 -16.90 5.88
N ALA A 136 -18.79 -15.94 5.12
CA ALA A 136 -20.19 -15.52 5.30
C ALA A 136 -21.18 -16.66 5.02
N GLY A 137 -21.05 -17.35 3.89
CA GLY A 137 -21.90 -18.49 3.55
C GLY A 137 -21.77 -19.61 4.59
N PHE A 138 -20.53 -19.95 4.98
CA PHE A 138 -20.27 -21.00 5.96
C PHE A 138 -20.91 -20.70 7.33
N VAL A 139 -20.73 -19.48 7.84
CA VAL A 139 -21.33 -19.08 9.13
C VAL A 139 -22.85 -19.10 9.04
N TYR A 140 -23.46 -18.57 7.97
CA TYR A 140 -24.91 -18.57 7.83
C TYR A 140 -25.50 -19.98 7.84
N PHE A 141 -24.94 -20.90 7.05
CA PHE A 141 -25.42 -22.28 6.96
C PHE A 141 -25.12 -23.13 8.20
N ALA A 142 -24.23 -22.68 9.08
CA ALA A 142 -23.98 -23.33 10.36
C ALA A 142 -25.08 -23.02 11.40
N PHE A 143 -25.73 -21.85 11.32
CA PHE A 143 -26.76 -21.42 12.28
C PHE A 143 -28.19 -21.49 11.73
N PHE A 144 -28.37 -21.35 10.41
CA PHE A 144 -29.65 -21.43 9.73
C PHE A 144 -29.66 -22.60 8.76
N GLN A 145 -30.83 -23.24 8.59
CA GLN A 145 -30.96 -24.37 7.68
C GLN A 145 -30.68 -23.93 6.24
N ALA A 146 -29.68 -24.57 5.61
CA ALA A 146 -29.35 -24.32 4.21
C ALA A 146 -30.42 -24.90 3.29
N THR A 147 -31.18 -24.04 2.61
CA THR A 147 -32.08 -24.45 1.53
C THR A 147 -31.31 -24.52 0.22
N LEU A 148 -31.66 -25.45 -0.67
CA LEU A 148 -31.00 -25.58 -1.98
C LEU A 148 -31.10 -24.29 -2.80
N THR A 149 -32.21 -23.56 -2.70
CA THR A 149 -32.42 -22.25 -3.33
C THR A 149 -31.44 -21.19 -2.81
N SER A 150 -31.23 -21.10 -1.49
CA SER A 150 -30.29 -20.14 -0.90
C SER A 150 -28.84 -20.38 -1.36
N VAL A 151 -28.42 -21.65 -1.47
CA VAL A 151 -27.08 -22.02 -1.95
C VAL A 151 -26.92 -21.67 -3.43
N VAL A 152 -27.90 -21.99 -4.27
CA VAL A 152 -27.88 -21.67 -5.71
C VAL A 152 -27.83 -20.15 -5.92
N PHE A 153 -28.65 -19.40 -5.18
CA PHE A 153 -28.69 -17.94 -5.27
C PHE A 153 -27.43 -17.29 -4.71
N LEU A 154 -26.79 -17.87 -3.70
CA LEU A 154 -25.47 -17.45 -3.22
C LEU A 154 -24.39 -17.63 -4.29
N ILE A 155 -24.38 -18.76 -5.00
CA ILE A 155 -23.42 -19.04 -6.08
C ILE A 155 -23.62 -18.06 -7.25
N ILE A 156 -24.87 -17.84 -7.66
CA ILE A 156 -25.19 -16.86 -8.71
C ILE A 156 -24.81 -15.45 -8.24
N GLY A 157 -25.19 -15.08 -7.02
CA GLY A 157 -24.83 -13.80 -6.41
C GLY A 157 -23.33 -13.55 -6.43
N PHE A 158 -22.55 -14.53 -5.96
CA PHE A 158 -21.08 -14.52 -5.97
C PHE A 158 -20.51 -14.33 -7.39
N LEU A 159 -21.09 -14.96 -8.41
CA LEU A 159 -20.58 -14.82 -9.77
C LEU A 159 -20.73 -13.37 -10.31
N PHE A 160 -21.80 -12.68 -9.94
CA PHE A 160 -22.15 -11.37 -10.52
C PHE A 160 -21.81 -10.17 -9.63
N LEU A 161 -21.65 -10.35 -8.32
CA LEU A 161 -21.32 -9.27 -7.37
C LEU A 161 -20.05 -8.48 -7.75
N PRO A 162 -18.95 -9.10 -8.24
CA PRO A 162 -17.76 -8.37 -8.67
C PRO A 162 -17.98 -7.37 -9.78
N LEU A 163 -19.03 -7.53 -10.60
CA LEU A 163 -19.33 -6.59 -11.69
C LEU A 163 -19.63 -5.19 -11.17
N ILE A 164 -20.24 -5.09 -9.98
CA ILE A 164 -20.48 -3.81 -9.31
C ILE A 164 -19.15 -3.15 -8.96
N SER A 165 -18.26 -3.90 -8.31
CA SER A 165 -16.91 -3.42 -7.97
C SER A 165 -16.09 -3.05 -9.20
N LEU A 166 -16.14 -3.84 -10.27
CA LEU A 166 -15.46 -3.56 -11.53
C LEU A 166 -15.98 -2.29 -12.19
N THR A 167 -17.29 -2.07 -12.18
CA THR A 167 -17.92 -0.85 -12.72
C THR A 167 -17.37 0.36 -12.00
N LEU A 168 -17.35 0.33 -10.66
CA LEU A 168 -16.77 1.40 -9.85
C LEU A 168 -15.28 1.59 -10.13
N SER A 169 -14.49 0.51 -10.13
CA SER A 169 -13.04 0.57 -10.40
C SER A 169 -12.73 1.15 -11.79
N CYS A 170 -13.54 0.81 -12.80
CA CYS A 170 -13.40 1.35 -14.16
C CYS A 170 -13.74 2.84 -14.23
N ILE A 171 -14.86 3.27 -13.61
CA ILE A 171 -15.26 4.68 -13.55
C ILE A 171 -14.20 5.50 -12.81
N PHE A 172 -13.78 5.05 -11.63
CA PHE A 172 -12.74 5.74 -10.85
C PHE A 172 -11.40 5.78 -11.59
N GLY A 173 -10.98 4.67 -12.20
CA GLY A 173 -9.78 4.63 -13.04
C GLY A 173 -9.84 5.64 -14.18
N TRP A 174 -11.00 5.77 -14.82
CA TRP A 174 -11.22 6.73 -15.89
C TRP A 174 -11.19 8.18 -15.38
N ILE A 175 -11.84 8.48 -14.26
CA ILE A 175 -11.82 9.82 -13.63
C ILE A 175 -10.38 10.23 -13.28
N ILE A 176 -9.61 9.34 -12.65
CA ILE A 176 -8.20 9.62 -12.32
C ILE A 176 -7.40 9.93 -13.59
N GLN A 177 -7.62 9.18 -14.67
CA GLN A 177 -6.96 9.44 -15.95
C GLN A 177 -7.35 10.81 -16.54
N LEU A 178 -8.61 11.21 -16.45
CA LEU A 178 -9.08 12.52 -16.95
C LEU A 178 -8.45 13.68 -16.17
N ILE A 179 -8.32 13.56 -14.85
CA ILE A 179 -7.67 14.57 -14.00
C ILE A 179 -6.19 14.67 -14.39
N GLU A 180 -5.49 13.54 -14.51
CA GLU A 180 -4.08 13.51 -14.89
C GLU A 180 -3.81 14.03 -16.31
N ALA A 181 -4.76 13.86 -17.24
CA ALA A 181 -4.64 14.41 -18.60
C ALA A 181 -4.65 15.95 -18.64
N ARG A 182 -5.16 16.62 -17.60
CA ARG A 182 -5.23 18.08 -17.52
C ARG A 182 -4.08 18.73 -16.75
N VAL A 183 -3.24 17.93 -16.09
CA VAL A 183 -2.24 18.47 -15.16
C VAL A 183 -0.81 18.15 -15.58
N ARG A 184 0.07 19.13 -15.38
CA ARG A 184 1.49 19.07 -15.74
C ARG A 184 2.25 17.99 -14.96
N ASN A 185 1.97 17.85 -13.67
CA ASN A 185 2.63 16.88 -12.77
C ASN A 185 1.68 15.73 -12.45
N LYS A 186 1.48 14.82 -13.42
CA LYS A 186 0.61 13.63 -13.27
C LYS A 186 0.94 12.82 -12.02
N SER A 187 2.24 12.70 -11.72
CA SER A 187 2.74 11.92 -10.60
C SER A 187 2.24 12.41 -9.25
N LEU A 188 2.31 13.73 -9.01
CA LEU A 188 1.87 14.34 -7.76
C LEU A 188 0.39 14.10 -7.50
N ILE A 189 -0.44 14.19 -8.55
CA ILE A 189 -1.88 13.94 -8.41
C ILE A 189 -2.17 12.48 -8.09
N THR A 190 -1.51 11.53 -8.76
CA THR A 190 -1.66 10.11 -8.42
C THR A 190 -1.34 9.88 -6.94
N THR A 191 -0.23 10.45 -6.45
CA THR A 191 0.20 10.33 -5.05
C THR A 191 -0.81 10.96 -4.09
N ILE A 192 -1.29 12.18 -4.37
CA ILE A 192 -2.27 12.88 -3.52
C ILE A 192 -3.60 12.11 -3.47
N ILE A 193 -4.10 11.62 -4.61
CA ILE A 193 -5.34 10.84 -4.66
C ILE A 193 -5.19 9.53 -3.87
N SER A 194 -4.06 8.83 -4.02
CA SER A 194 -3.79 7.60 -3.25
C SER A 194 -3.69 7.87 -1.75
N LEU A 195 -3.03 8.95 -1.32
CA LEU A 195 -2.96 9.35 0.09
C LEU A 195 -4.31 9.79 0.64
N ALA A 196 -5.11 10.53 -0.12
CA ALA A 196 -6.46 10.91 0.27
C ALA A 196 -7.37 9.69 0.44
N PHE A 197 -7.28 8.72 -0.48
CA PHE A 197 -8.01 7.46 -0.38
C PHE A 197 -7.63 6.70 0.89
N LEU A 198 -6.33 6.61 1.19
CA LEU A 198 -5.83 5.98 2.41
C LEU A 198 -6.31 6.71 3.68
N ALA A 199 -6.34 8.06 3.66
CA ALA A 199 -6.82 8.87 4.78
C ALA A 199 -8.32 8.65 5.04
N VAL A 200 -9.14 8.63 3.99
CA VAL A 200 -10.57 8.32 4.09
C VAL A 200 -10.79 6.91 4.63
N TYR A 201 -10.00 5.93 4.15
CA TYR A 201 -10.04 4.56 4.67
C TYR A 201 -9.78 4.50 6.18
N PHE A 202 -8.69 5.11 6.65
CA PHE A 202 -8.37 5.12 8.08
C PHE A 202 -9.40 5.90 8.91
N TYR A 203 -9.94 7.00 8.38
CA TYR A 203 -11.01 7.76 9.03
C TYR A 203 -12.26 6.90 9.23
N LEU A 204 -12.75 6.24 8.18
CA LEU A 204 -13.91 5.34 8.26
C LEU A 204 -13.65 4.17 9.21
N TYR A 205 -12.46 3.56 9.13
CA TYR A 205 -12.06 2.48 10.03
C TYR A 205 -12.06 2.93 11.50
N SER A 206 -11.54 4.12 11.81
CA SER A 206 -11.53 4.65 13.18
C SER A 206 -12.93 4.82 13.78
N LYS A 207 -13.96 4.99 12.94
CA LYS A 207 -15.36 5.13 13.35
C LYS A 207 -16.15 3.82 13.24
N MET A 208 -15.54 2.73 12.78
CA MET A 208 -16.23 1.46 12.52
C MET A 208 -16.93 0.93 13.77
N ASN A 209 -16.27 0.92 14.93
CA ASN A 209 -16.88 0.46 16.19
C ASN A 209 -18.11 1.28 16.58
N ARG A 210 -18.09 2.60 16.36
CA ARG A 210 -19.24 3.48 16.62
C ARG A 210 -20.39 3.17 15.65
N TYR A 211 -20.09 2.98 14.37
CA TYR A 211 -21.11 2.62 13.38
C TYR A 211 -21.71 1.25 13.63
N LEU A 212 -20.91 0.26 14.07
CA LEU A 212 -21.41 -1.05 14.48
C LEU A 212 -22.34 -0.95 15.69
N GLN A 213 -21.99 -0.15 16.71
CA GLN A 213 -22.87 0.07 17.86
C GLN A 213 -24.19 0.75 17.47
N ILE A 214 -24.13 1.79 16.62
CA ILE A 214 -25.33 2.46 16.10
C ILE A 214 -26.21 1.48 15.30
N LEU A 215 -25.58 0.61 14.50
CA LEU A 215 -26.27 -0.43 13.73
C LEU A 215 -26.99 -1.43 14.63
N ILE A 216 -26.35 -1.89 15.70
CA ILE A 216 -26.96 -2.82 16.66
C ILE A 216 -28.12 -2.15 17.40
N MET A 217 -27.97 -0.89 17.82
CA MET A 217 -29.01 -0.16 18.56
C MET A 217 -30.23 0.22 17.70
N ASN A 218 -30.06 0.43 16.39
CA ASN A 218 -31.10 0.95 15.49
C ASN A 218 -31.28 0.07 14.24
N ILE A 219 -31.24 -1.25 14.42
CA ILE A 219 -31.09 -2.21 13.32
C ILE A 219 -32.25 -2.14 12.31
N VAL A 220 -33.47 -1.85 12.78
CA VAL A 220 -34.68 -1.78 11.96
C VAL A 220 -34.70 -0.51 11.11
N SER A 221 -34.49 0.67 11.70
CA SER A 221 -34.53 1.95 10.96
C SER A 221 -33.38 2.08 9.96
N ILE A 222 -32.20 1.55 10.31
CA ILE A 222 -31.06 1.48 9.39
C ILE A 222 -31.35 0.48 8.27
N GLY A 223 -31.96 -0.66 8.58
CA GLY A 223 -32.40 -1.63 7.59
C GLY A 223 -33.36 -1.03 6.56
N GLU A 224 -34.34 -0.24 6.99
CA GLU A 224 -35.28 0.47 6.09
C GLU A 224 -34.59 1.54 5.24
N THR A 225 -33.62 2.26 5.82
CA THR A 225 -32.83 3.25 5.10
C THR A 225 -31.95 2.60 4.03
N ILE A 226 -31.31 1.47 4.35
CA ILE A 226 -30.51 0.69 3.38
C ILE A 226 -31.41 0.13 2.29
N LYS A 227 -32.60 -0.36 2.64
CA LYS A 227 -33.58 -0.89 1.69
C LYS A 227 -34.02 0.15 0.65
N SER A 228 -34.19 1.41 1.06
CA SER A 228 -34.56 2.51 0.16
C SER A 228 -33.38 3.13 -0.59
N THR A 229 -32.20 3.20 0.03
CA THR A 229 -31.03 3.93 -0.51
C THR A 229 -30.11 3.05 -1.35
N VAL A 230 -29.89 1.79 -0.94
CA VAL A 230 -28.91 0.87 -1.55
C VAL A 230 -29.62 -0.36 -2.10
N PHE A 231 -30.43 -0.11 -3.13
CA PHE A 231 -31.31 -1.10 -3.76
C PHE A 231 -30.63 -2.42 -4.17
N PRO A 232 -29.42 -2.44 -4.77
CA PRO A 232 -28.77 -3.71 -5.15
C PRO A 232 -28.40 -4.59 -3.94
N VAL A 233 -28.06 -3.98 -2.81
CA VAL A 233 -27.63 -4.68 -1.59
C VAL A 233 -28.82 -5.37 -0.91
N TYR A 234 -29.97 -4.69 -0.86
CA TYR A 234 -31.21 -5.29 -0.35
C TYR A 234 -31.61 -6.51 -1.17
N HIS A 235 -31.67 -6.38 -2.49
CA HIS A 235 -32.07 -7.48 -3.37
C HIS A 235 -31.10 -8.65 -3.40
N PHE A 236 -29.79 -8.39 -3.25
CA PHE A 236 -28.80 -9.44 -3.04
C PHE A 236 -29.11 -10.25 -1.78
N GLY A 237 -29.34 -9.57 -0.65
CA GLY A 237 -29.61 -10.21 0.61
C GLY A 237 -30.95 -10.95 0.64
N ALA A 238 -32.00 -10.33 0.12
CA ALA A 238 -33.35 -10.90 0.06
C ALA A 238 -33.42 -12.09 -0.91
N ALA A 239 -32.62 -12.10 -1.98
CA ALA A 239 -32.52 -13.28 -2.83
C ALA A 239 -32.01 -14.48 -2.03
N ILE A 240 -30.90 -14.32 -1.31
CA ILE A 240 -30.23 -15.44 -0.62
C ILE A 240 -30.98 -15.87 0.64
N ALA A 241 -31.41 -14.92 1.48
CA ALA A 241 -32.07 -15.20 2.74
C ALA A 241 -33.53 -15.67 2.56
N ASP A 242 -34.31 -14.94 1.75
CA ASP A 242 -35.75 -15.22 1.59
C ASP A 242 -36.03 -16.20 0.43
N GLY A 243 -35.00 -16.55 -0.36
CA GLY A 243 -35.16 -17.42 -1.54
C GLY A 243 -35.98 -16.78 -2.66
N ASN A 244 -36.02 -15.45 -2.76
CA ASN A 244 -36.86 -14.74 -3.70
C ASN A 244 -36.20 -14.59 -5.10
N PRO A 245 -36.72 -15.23 -6.17
CA PRO A 245 -36.14 -15.16 -7.50
C PRO A 245 -36.28 -13.78 -8.17
N VAL A 246 -37.30 -12.99 -7.81
CA VAL A 246 -37.49 -11.63 -8.34
C VAL A 246 -36.37 -10.72 -7.84
N SER A 247 -36.02 -10.85 -6.55
CA SER A 247 -34.89 -10.12 -5.97
C SER A 247 -33.57 -10.50 -6.64
N LEU A 248 -33.35 -11.77 -6.94
CA LEU A 248 -32.16 -12.21 -7.69
C LEU A 248 -32.10 -11.55 -9.08
N PHE A 249 -33.21 -11.55 -9.82
CA PHE A 249 -33.28 -10.96 -11.15
C PHE A 249 -33.01 -9.44 -11.12
N LEU A 250 -33.60 -8.72 -10.17
CA LEU A 250 -33.33 -7.31 -9.97
C LEU A 250 -31.84 -7.06 -9.65
N PHE A 251 -31.25 -7.83 -8.73
CA PHE A 251 -29.82 -7.75 -8.44
C PHE A 251 -28.96 -7.94 -9.69
N LEU A 252 -29.26 -8.95 -10.52
CA LEU A 252 -28.52 -9.22 -11.77
C LEU A 252 -28.60 -8.04 -12.75
N ILE A 253 -29.76 -7.41 -12.90
CA ILE A 253 -29.91 -6.20 -13.73
C ILE A 253 -28.98 -5.09 -13.21
N PHE A 254 -28.99 -4.83 -11.90
CA PHE A 254 -28.16 -3.80 -11.28
C PHE A 254 -26.66 -4.11 -11.32
N ALA A 255 -26.26 -5.38 -11.41
CA ALA A 255 -24.86 -5.76 -11.56
C ALA A 255 -24.40 -5.69 -13.03
N VAL A 256 -25.20 -6.22 -13.96
CA VAL A 256 -24.82 -6.41 -15.36
C VAL A 256 -25.01 -5.15 -16.20
N VAL A 257 -26.13 -4.43 -16.04
CA VAL A 257 -26.45 -3.28 -16.90
C VAL A 257 -25.43 -2.14 -16.74
N PRO A 258 -25.09 -1.67 -15.52
CA PRO A 258 -24.08 -0.62 -15.36
C PRO A 258 -22.71 -1.04 -15.89
N PHE A 259 -22.33 -2.30 -15.68
CA PHE A 259 -21.09 -2.85 -16.20
C PHE A 259 -21.07 -2.86 -17.74
N ALA A 260 -22.15 -3.29 -18.37
CA ALA A 260 -22.28 -3.31 -19.83
C ALA A 260 -22.19 -1.89 -20.42
N ILE A 261 -22.84 -0.90 -19.78
CA ILE A 261 -22.76 0.51 -20.17
C ILE A 261 -21.31 1.00 -20.09
N VAL A 262 -20.63 0.79 -18.97
CA VAL A 262 -19.24 1.22 -18.79
C VAL A 262 -18.31 0.52 -19.78
N TYR A 263 -18.49 -0.78 -20.01
CA TYR A 263 -17.74 -1.53 -21.02
C TYR A 263 -17.92 -0.94 -22.41
N MET A 264 -19.16 -0.62 -22.80
CA MET A 264 -19.47 -0.03 -24.12
C MET A 264 -18.83 1.35 -24.27
N VAL A 265 -18.97 2.22 -23.27
CA VAL A 265 -18.39 3.57 -23.27
C VAL A 265 -16.87 3.52 -23.34
N LEU A 266 -16.23 2.61 -22.60
CA LEU A 266 -14.78 2.45 -22.63
C LEU A 266 -14.30 1.83 -23.93
N SER A 267 -14.99 0.83 -24.46
CA SER A 267 -14.64 0.18 -25.74
C SER A 267 -14.68 1.18 -26.90
N TYR A 268 -15.74 2.00 -26.97
CA TYR A 268 -15.87 3.03 -28.01
C TYR A 268 -14.77 4.10 -27.91
N ASN A 269 -14.46 4.54 -26.69
CA ASN A 269 -13.43 5.55 -26.47
C ASN A 269 -12.01 4.98 -26.37
N PHE A 270 -11.82 3.66 -26.42
CA PHE A 270 -10.53 3.03 -26.08
C PHE A 270 -9.42 3.50 -26.99
N ILE A 271 -9.64 3.52 -28.31
CA ILE A 271 -8.64 4.04 -29.25
C ILE A 271 -8.32 5.49 -28.90
N LYS A 272 -9.33 6.35 -28.77
CA LYS A 272 -9.13 7.77 -28.45
C LYS A 272 -8.37 7.94 -27.14
N VAL A 273 -8.70 7.21 -26.08
CA VAL A 273 -8.05 7.32 -24.77
C VAL A 273 -6.63 6.75 -24.79
N ALA A 274 -6.41 5.62 -25.48
CA ALA A 274 -5.11 4.96 -25.56
C ALA A 274 -4.14 5.66 -26.52
N THR A 275 -4.64 6.31 -27.59
CA THR A 275 -3.81 7.07 -28.55
C THR A 275 -3.69 8.55 -28.19
N THR A 276 -4.51 9.07 -27.26
CA THR A 276 -4.30 10.40 -26.66
C THR A 276 -3.14 10.34 -25.66
N ASN A 277 -1.99 9.84 -26.09
CA ASN A 277 -0.73 10.34 -25.59
C ASN A 277 -0.63 11.78 -26.10
N LYS A 278 -1.20 12.73 -25.35
CA LYS A 278 -0.72 14.11 -25.43
C LYS A 278 0.74 14.02 -25.04
N GLY A 279 1.61 13.88 -26.05
CA GLY A 279 3.04 13.77 -25.86
C GLY A 279 3.48 14.83 -24.86
N THR A 280 4.51 14.52 -24.08
CA THR A 280 5.17 15.51 -23.23
C THR A 280 5.26 16.80 -24.04
N VAL A 281 4.59 17.85 -23.56
CA VAL A 281 4.53 19.16 -24.25
C VAL A 281 5.93 19.39 -24.78
N LYS A 282 6.11 19.41 -26.11
CA LYS A 282 7.43 19.65 -26.71
C LYS A 282 7.84 21.00 -26.16
N ILE A 283 8.68 20.99 -25.12
CA ILE A 283 9.19 22.20 -24.51
C ILE A 283 10.08 22.74 -25.62
N LYS A 284 9.59 23.76 -26.32
CA LYS A 284 10.41 24.52 -27.27
C LYS A 284 11.65 24.92 -26.49
N TYR A 285 12.81 24.38 -26.88
CA TYR A 285 14.05 24.66 -26.20
C TYR A 285 14.30 26.16 -26.34
N THR A 286 14.01 26.89 -25.28
CA THR A 286 14.42 28.28 -25.13
C THR A 286 15.81 28.23 -24.52
N ASP A 287 16.80 28.78 -25.21
CA ASP A 287 18.12 28.99 -24.63
C ASP A 287 17.96 29.71 -23.30
N LYS A 288 18.23 28.97 -22.23
CA LYS A 288 18.30 29.51 -20.87
C LYS A 288 19.76 29.41 -20.48
N PRO A 289 20.32 30.45 -19.83
CA PRO A 289 21.68 30.39 -19.35
C PRO A 289 21.84 29.15 -18.47
N LEU A 290 22.85 28.33 -18.77
CA LEU A 290 23.19 27.15 -17.99
C LEU A 290 23.58 27.60 -16.58
N LYS A 291 22.65 27.46 -15.63
CA LYS A 291 22.94 27.71 -14.22
C LYS A 291 23.83 26.58 -13.71
N VAL A 292 25.11 26.89 -13.53
CA VAL A 292 26.09 25.95 -12.95
C VAL A 292 25.74 25.76 -11.47
N SER A 293 25.58 24.52 -11.05
CA SER A 293 25.43 24.16 -9.64
C SER A 293 26.53 23.20 -9.24
N ASN A 294 26.93 23.21 -7.97
CA ASN A 294 27.88 22.25 -7.43
C ASN A 294 27.39 20.79 -7.68
N VAL A 295 28.33 19.87 -7.93
CA VAL A 295 28.09 18.46 -8.29
C VAL A 295 27.10 17.80 -7.33
N ARG A 296 27.33 17.92 -6.01
CA ARG A 296 26.45 17.33 -4.99
C ARG A 296 25.02 17.85 -5.05
N THR A 297 24.84 19.15 -5.28
CA THR A 297 23.52 19.77 -5.41
C THR A 297 22.84 19.36 -6.71
N ALA A 298 23.60 19.22 -7.80
CA ALA A 298 23.08 18.75 -9.08
C ALA A 298 22.58 17.30 -8.98
N LEU A 299 23.38 16.42 -8.39
CA LEU A 299 23.02 15.02 -8.14
C LEU A 299 21.82 14.90 -7.20
N LEU A 300 21.80 15.64 -6.09
CA LEU A 300 20.65 15.66 -5.19
C LEU A 300 19.37 16.14 -5.89
N LYS A 301 19.46 17.19 -6.72
CA LYS A 301 18.32 17.67 -7.52
C LYS A 301 17.86 16.66 -8.56
N LYS A 302 18.78 15.90 -9.18
CA LYS A 302 18.46 14.78 -10.07
C LYS A 302 17.64 13.75 -9.32
N GLU A 303 18.12 13.29 -8.16
CA GLU A 303 17.45 12.27 -7.34
C GLU A 303 16.08 12.73 -6.85
N LEU A 304 15.97 13.96 -6.32
CA LEU A 304 14.69 14.54 -5.87
C LEU A 304 13.68 14.66 -7.02
N ARG A 305 14.13 15.05 -8.22
CA ARG A 305 13.25 15.14 -9.39
C ARG A 305 12.78 13.76 -9.82
N HIS A 306 13.66 12.76 -9.82
CA HIS A 306 13.28 11.37 -10.12
C HIS A 306 12.24 10.85 -9.10
N PHE A 307 12.48 11.08 -7.81
CA PHE A 307 11.57 10.72 -6.73
C PHE A 307 10.18 11.36 -6.87
N ILE A 308 10.09 12.68 -7.05
CA ILE A 308 8.81 13.41 -7.16
C ILE A 308 8.03 13.03 -8.44
N THR A 309 8.74 12.65 -9.50
CA THR A 309 8.13 12.25 -10.77
C THR A 309 7.61 10.81 -10.74
N ASN A 310 7.95 10.01 -9.72
CA ASN A 310 7.58 8.60 -9.65
C ASN A 310 6.62 8.31 -8.47
N PRO A 311 5.29 8.26 -8.69
CA PRO A 311 4.31 8.00 -7.63
C PRO A 311 4.52 6.69 -6.92
N MET A 312 4.91 5.66 -7.67
CA MET A 312 5.12 4.33 -7.12
C MET A 312 6.37 4.29 -6.25
N TYR A 313 7.32 5.18 -6.44
CA TYR A 313 8.45 5.31 -5.54
C TYR A 313 8.03 5.98 -4.23
N ILE A 314 7.27 7.09 -4.30
CA ILE A 314 6.76 7.79 -3.12
C ILE A 314 5.85 6.87 -2.28
N LEU A 315 4.86 6.25 -2.92
CA LEU A 315 3.85 5.43 -2.25
C LEU A 315 4.38 4.11 -1.69
N ASN A 316 5.58 3.66 -2.05
CA ASN A 316 6.11 2.38 -1.58
C ASN A 316 7.39 2.51 -0.75
N ALA A 317 8.12 3.62 -0.88
CA ALA A 317 9.35 3.83 -0.15
C ALA A 317 9.29 5.00 0.86
N ALA A 318 8.30 5.89 0.76
CA ALA A 318 8.19 7.10 1.58
C ALA A 318 6.85 7.27 2.30
N LEU A 319 6.01 6.22 2.38
CA LEU A 319 4.75 6.29 3.16
C LEU A 319 4.99 6.59 4.63
N GLY A 320 6.15 6.25 5.19
CA GLY A 320 6.52 6.58 6.56
C GLY A 320 6.55 8.08 6.84
N VAL A 321 6.90 8.92 5.86
CA VAL A 321 6.82 10.39 5.97
C VAL A 321 5.37 10.84 6.19
N PHE A 322 4.42 10.22 5.50
CA PHE A 322 3.01 10.50 5.73
C PHE A 322 2.57 10.02 7.12
N PHE A 323 2.93 8.79 7.49
CA PHE A 323 2.56 8.23 8.80
C PHE A 323 3.14 9.02 9.98
N THR A 324 4.40 9.45 9.91
CA THR A 324 5.03 10.29 10.94
C THR A 324 4.30 11.63 11.12
N LEU A 325 3.95 12.32 10.03
CA LEU A 325 3.18 13.56 10.10
C LEU A 325 1.76 13.34 10.62
N THR A 326 1.07 12.28 10.18
CA THR A 326 -0.27 11.97 10.69
C THR A 326 -0.25 11.56 12.16
N ALA A 327 0.81 10.87 12.61
CA ALA A 327 0.98 10.52 14.02
C ALA A 327 1.17 11.78 14.88
N ALA A 328 1.93 12.78 14.40
CA ALA A 328 2.07 14.06 15.06
C ALA A 328 0.72 14.79 15.20
N VAL A 329 -0.07 14.85 14.13
CA VAL A 329 -1.42 15.46 14.16
C VAL A 329 -2.35 14.68 15.08
N ALA A 330 -2.32 13.35 15.01
CA ALA A 330 -3.13 12.49 15.88
C ALA A 330 -2.77 12.68 17.36
N LEU A 331 -1.49 12.88 17.68
CA LEU A 331 -1.04 13.15 19.04
C LEU A 331 -1.57 14.50 19.56
N VAL A 332 -1.73 15.51 18.71
CA VAL A 332 -2.38 16.78 19.09
C VAL A 332 -3.88 16.60 19.35
N ILE A 333 -4.59 15.88 18.48
CA ILE A 333 -6.05 15.71 18.56
C ILE A 333 -6.45 14.75 19.69
N TYR A 334 -5.71 13.66 19.84
CA TYR A 334 -6.01 12.54 20.73
C TYR A 334 -5.04 12.44 21.90
N GLY A 335 -4.20 13.45 22.14
CA GLY A 335 -3.13 13.42 23.16
C GLY A 335 -3.63 13.12 24.57
N GLY A 336 -4.87 13.48 24.90
CA GLY A 336 -5.50 13.15 26.18
C GLY A 336 -5.84 11.66 26.36
N LEU A 337 -6.00 10.88 25.28
CA LEU A 337 -6.36 9.46 25.38
C LEU A 337 -5.23 8.60 25.98
N PRO A 338 -3.97 8.67 25.50
CA PRO A 338 -2.85 8.01 26.18
C PRO A 338 -2.71 8.42 27.63
N LEU A 339 -2.83 9.73 27.94
CA LEU A 339 -2.77 10.25 29.31
C LEU A 339 -3.83 9.62 30.23
N SER A 340 -5.08 9.49 29.75
CA SER A 340 -6.15 8.84 30.53
C SER A 340 -5.91 7.35 30.81
N VAL A 341 -5.22 6.64 29.90
CA VAL A 341 -4.82 5.24 30.13
C VAL A 341 -3.70 5.17 31.17
N PHE A 342 -2.73 6.08 31.12
CA PHE A 342 -1.65 6.15 32.10
C PHE A 342 -2.11 6.61 33.49
N GLU A 343 -3.15 7.44 33.58
CA GLU A 343 -3.81 7.78 34.84
C GLU A 343 -4.45 6.55 35.50
N SER A 344 -5.03 5.65 34.71
CA SER A 344 -5.61 4.39 35.22
C SER A 344 -4.54 3.36 35.65
N MET A 345 -3.29 3.52 35.20
CA MET A 345 -2.18 2.61 35.48
C MET A 345 -0.88 3.39 35.77
N PRO A 346 -0.72 3.93 37.00
CA PRO A 346 0.37 4.85 37.34
C PRO A 346 1.77 4.26 37.13
N GLU A 347 1.94 2.94 37.28
CA GLU A 347 3.23 2.26 37.07
C GLU A 347 3.72 2.31 35.61
N PHE A 348 2.79 2.51 34.66
CA PHE A 348 3.10 2.61 33.23
C PHE A 348 3.29 4.06 32.75
N ALA A 349 2.87 5.05 33.54
CA ALA A 349 3.02 6.46 33.21
C ALA A 349 4.49 6.85 32.96
N ARG A 350 5.43 6.26 33.72
CA ARG A 350 6.89 6.47 33.53
C ARG A 350 7.43 6.02 32.16
N PHE A 351 6.69 5.16 31.45
CA PHE A 351 7.08 4.68 30.11
C PHE A 351 6.44 5.47 28.98
N ALA A 352 5.52 6.40 29.25
CA ALA A 352 4.81 7.17 28.22
C ALA A 352 5.78 7.89 27.27
N ASN A 353 6.73 8.66 27.81
CA ASN A 353 7.67 9.44 27.01
C ASN A 353 8.70 8.55 26.28
N PRO A 354 9.35 7.55 26.92
CA PRO A 354 10.20 6.59 26.22
C PRO A 354 9.47 5.80 25.11
N LEU A 355 8.20 5.44 25.32
CA LEU A 355 7.38 4.79 24.29
C LEU A 355 7.09 5.74 23.12
N ALA A 356 6.81 7.02 23.37
CA ALA A 356 6.63 8.01 22.32
C ALA A 356 7.91 8.19 21.47
N ILE A 357 9.08 8.26 22.12
CA ILE A 357 10.38 8.32 21.44
C ILE A 357 10.60 7.07 20.58
N THR A 358 10.35 5.88 21.16
CA THR A 358 10.50 4.61 20.44
C THR A 358 9.51 4.48 19.27
N ALA A 359 8.28 4.94 19.44
CA ALA A 359 7.27 4.95 18.38
C ALA A 359 7.71 5.86 17.21
N LEU A 360 8.25 7.04 17.49
CA LEU A 360 8.79 7.93 16.46
C LEU A 360 10.01 7.29 15.76
N CYS A 361 10.90 6.65 16.51
CA CYS A 361 12.03 5.87 15.96
C CYS A 361 11.54 4.77 15.01
N PHE A 362 10.52 4.02 15.42
CA PHE A 362 9.94 2.95 14.61
C PHE A 362 9.31 3.51 13.33
N LEU A 363 8.52 4.59 13.43
CA LEU A 363 7.95 5.26 12.27
C LEU A 363 9.04 5.75 11.30
N ALA A 364 10.18 6.24 11.79
CA ALA A 364 11.30 6.65 10.94
C ALA A 364 11.86 5.49 10.10
N THR A 365 11.91 4.27 10.65
CA THR A 365 12.43 3.08 9.94
C THR A 365 11.52 2.58 8.82
N THR A 366 10.25 3.00 8.80
CA THR A 366 9.32 2.62 7.72
C THR A 366 9.64 3.28 6.36
N ASN A 367 10.54 4.26 6.35
CA ASN A 367 11.03 4.88 5.12
C ASN A 367 12.24 4.12 4.56
N ILE A 368 12.12 3.63 3.33
CA ILE A 368 13.15 2.82 2.65
C ILE A 368 13.58 3.43 1.31
N ILE A 369 13.57 4.77 1.22
CA ILE A 369 13.84 5.52 -0.02
C ILE A 369 15.20 5.17 -0.60
N SER A 370 16.26 5.06 0.21
CA SER A 370 17.60 4.76 -0.29
C SER A 370 17.78 3.30 -0.76
N ALA A 371 16.96 2.35 -0.29
CA ALA A 371 17.14 0.92 -0.53
C ALA A 371 16.95 0.45 -1.98
N PRO A 372 16.06 1.05 -2.81
CA PRO A 372 15.99 0.76 -4.26
C PRO A 372 16.72 1.78 -5.14
N SER A 373 17.27 2.88 -4.59
CA SER A 373 17.79 4.04 -5.35
C SER A 373 18.87 3.76 -6.42
N ILE A 374 19.78 2.79 -6.22
CA ILE A 374 20.77 2.34 -7.22
C ILE A 374 20.13 1.40 -8.23
N SER A 375 19.38 0.40 -7.76
CA SER A 375 18.59 -0.51 -8.61
C SER A 375 17.67 0.24 -9.60
N LEU A 376 17.12 1.39 -9.19
CA LEU A 376 16.29 2.25 -10.04
C LEU A 376 17.04 2.93 -11.19
N GLU A 377 18.35 3.08 -11.13
CA GLU A 377 19.13 3.58 -12.28
C GLU A 377 19.06 2.58 -13.45
N GLY A 378 19.01 1.26 -13.17
CA GLY A 378 18.77 0.23 -14.18
C GLY A 378 19.71 0.36 -15.37
N ARG A 379 19.12 0.53 -16.56
CA ARG A 379 19.85 0.69 -17.83
C ARG A 379 20.62 2.00 -17.94
N ASN A 380 20.36 2.97 -17.07
CA ASN A 380 21.01 4.28 -17.08
C ASN A 380 22.19 4.34 -16.11
N LEU A 381 22.56 3.23 -15.45
CA LEU A 381 23.68 3.18 -14.49
C LEU A 381 25.02 3.61 -15.10
N TRP A 382 25.25 3.32 -16.39
CA TRP A 382 26.46 3.72 -17.10
C TRP A 382 26.61 5.25 -17.20
N ILE A 383 25.50 6.01 -17.16
CA ILE A 383 25.53 7.48 -17.26
C ILE A 383 26.31 8.09 -16.08
N PRO A 384 25.92 7.89 -14.80
CA PRO A 384 26.70 8.41 -13.67
C PRO A 384 28.10 7.80 -13.55
N GLN A 385 28.35 6.58 -14.07
CA GLN A 385 29.69 5.98 -14.09
C GLN A 385 30.62 6.61 -15.14
N SER A 386 30.06 7.06 -16.27
CA SER A 386 30.84 7.69 -17.35
C SER A 386 31.16 9.17 -17.11
N LEU A 387 30.46 9.81 -16.17
CA LEU A 387 30.69 11.21 -15.83
C LEU A 387 31.98 11.38 -15.03
N PRO A 388 32.72 12.49 -15.20
CA PRO A 388 33.94 12.79 -14.43
C PRO A 388 33.57 13.27 -13.00
N ILE A 389 32.84 12.44 -12.26
CA ILE A 389 32.37 12.69 -10.90
C ILE A 389 32.77 11.50 -10.02
N ASP A 390 33.01 11.76 -8.73
CA ASP A 390 33.34 10.68 -7.81
C ASP A 390 32.09 9.82 -7.54
N GLY A 391 32.21 8.49 -7.65
CA GLY A 391 31.14 7.55 -7.31
C GLY A 391 30.62 7.74 -5.88
N VAL A 392 31.46 8.22 -4.96
CA VAL A 392 31.05 8.59 -3.59
C VAL A 392 29.97 9.67 -3.61
N ASP A 393 30.10 10.71 -4.44
CA ASP A 393 29.12 11.80 -4.49
C ASP A 393 27.79 11.30 -5.07
N VAL A 394 27.81 10.31 -5.97
CA VAL A 394 26.59 9.65 -6.49
C VAL A 394 25.89 8.85 -5.38
N LEU A 395 26.64 8.05 -4.62
CA LEU A 395 26.09 7.25 -3.52
C LEU A 395 25.56 8.13 -2.39
N LEU A 396 26.30 9.18 -2.03
CA LEU A 396 25.88 10.13 -0.99
C LEU A 396 24.70 10.98 -1.45
N ALA A 397 24.56 11.30 -2.74
CA ALA A 397 23.37 11.98 -3.24
C ALA A 397 22.09 11.15 -3.00
N LYS A 398 22.18 9.82 -3.16
CA LYS A 398 21.08 8.88 -2.89
C LYS A 398 20.72 8.81 -1.40
N ALA A 399 21.73 8.75 -0.52
CA ALA A 399 21.50 8.81 0.92
C ALA A 399 20.93 10.17 1.36
N ASN A 400 21.49 11.27 0.85
CA ASN A 400 21.04 12.63 1.16
C ASN A 400 19.60 12.87 0.69
N MET A 401 19.17 12.28 -0.43
CA MET A 401 17.79 12.37 -0.88
C MET A 401 16.82 11.75 0.15
N HIS A 402 17.16 10.59 0.72
CA HIS A 402 16.38 10.00 1.82
C HIS A 402 16.34 10.96 3.03
N ILE A 403 17.49 11.48 3.46
CA ILE A 403 17.55 12.40 4.61
C ILE A 403 16.70 13.66 4.37
N VAL A 404 16.83 14.31 3.21
CA VAL A 404 16.09 15.54 2.88
C VAL A 404 14.57 15.32 2.87
N VAL A 405 14.13 14.13 2.46
CA VAL A 405 12.70 13.81 2.40
C VAL A 405 12.13 13.40 3.77
N CYS A 406 12.89 12.64 4.57
CA CYS A 406 12.37 12.03 5.81
C CYS A 406 12.70 12.81 7.09
N LEU A 407 13.83 13.51 7.13
CA LEU A 407 14.25 14.24 8.33
C LEU A 407 13.27 15.36 8.71
N PRO A 408 12.74 16.18 7.78
CA PRO A 408 11.79 17.24 8.14
C PRO A 408 10.54 16.71 8.84
N SER A 409 9.96 15.59 8.37
CA SER A 409 8.78 15.00 9.01
C SER A 409 9.07 14.49 10.42
N VAL A 410 10.26 13.90 10.62
CA VAL A 410 10.68 13.40 11.94
C VAL A 410 10.91 14.56 12.91
N LEU A 411 11.54 15.64 12.47
CA LEU A 411 11.76 16.82 13.30
C LEU A 411 10.45 17.53 13.66
N ILE A 412 9.54 17.69 12.69
CA ILE A 412 8.21 18.27 12.95
C ILE A 412 7.46 17.41 13.97
N ALA A 413 7.44 16.09 13.79
CA ALA A 413 6.78 15.17 14.73
C ALA A 413 7.43 15.20 16.12
N GLY A 414 8.76 15.24 16.19
CA GLY A 414 9.52 15.37 17.44
C GLY A 414 9.21 16.66 18.19
N LEU A 415 9.17 17.81 17.49
CA LEU A 415 8.80 19.09 18.07
C LEU A 415 7.35 19.09 18.58
N VAL A 416 6.41 18.57 17.79
CA VAL A 416 5.01 18.44 18.21
C VAL A 416 4.89 17.58 19.46
N SER A 417 5.61 16.46 19.53
CA SER A 417 5.62 15.62 20.73
C SER A 417 6.19 16.32 21.96
N ILE A 418 7.23 17.16 21.80
CA ILE A 418 7.79 17.95 22.91
C ILE A 418 6.78 18.97 23.43
N PHE A 419 5.95 19.57 22.56
CA PHE A 419 4.93 20.54 22.98
C PHE A 419 3.71 19.91 23.64
N VAL A 420 3.36 18.68 23.27
CA VAL A 420 2.15 18.00 23.75
C VAL A 420 2.42 17.10 24.95
N LEU A 421 3.62 16.52 25.05
CA LEU A 421 4.01 15.63 26.14
C LEU A 421 4.89 16.37 27.14
N ASP A 422 4.58 16.21 28.42
CA ASP A 422 5.41 16.74 29.51
C ASP A 422 6.72 15.95 29.60
N MET A 423 7.74 16.42 28.87
CA MET A 423 9.06 15.79 28.76
C MET A 423 10.10 16.49 29.62
N THR A 424 11.02 15.72 30.20
CA THR A 424 12.24 16.27 30.82
C THR A 424 13.23 16.74 29.76
N PHE A 425 14.16 17.63 30.10
CA PHE A 425 15.16 18.14 29.15
C PHE A 425 15.97 17.03 28.43
N PRO A 426 16.44 15.96 29.11
CA PRO A 426 17.09 14.83 28.44
C PRO A 426 16.17 14.11 27.43
N GLN A 427 14.89 13.94 27.76
CA GLN A 427 13.90 13.31 26.89
C GLN A 427 13.62 14.16 25.66
N MET A 428 13.55 15.49 25.79
CA MET A 428 13.40 16.40 24.65
C MET A 428 14.56 16.26 23.67
N LEU A 429 15.80 16.18 24.17
CA LEU A 429 16.98 15.96 23.33
C LEU A 429 16.94 14.59 22.65
N LEU A 430 16.62 13.53 23.38
CA LEU A 430 16.48 12.18 22.81
C LEU A 430 15.37 12.10 21.76
N MET A 431 14.26 12.82 21.96
CA MET A 431 13.13 12.86 21.02
C MET A 431 13.50 13.45 19.66
N LEU A 432 14.47 14.36 19.61
CA LEU A 432 14.97 14.92 18.35
C LEU A 432 16.16 14.13 17.79
N ILE A 433 17.14 13.82 18.64
CA ILE A 433 18.43 13.26 18.20
C ILE A 433 18.29 11.81 17.78
N LEU A 434 17.67 10.94 18.59
CA LEU A 434 17.66 9.51 18.31
C LEU A 434 16.88 9.17 17.01
N PRO A 435 15.65 9.65 16.78
CA PRO A 435 14.95 9.43 15.51
C PRO A 435 15.68 10.03 14.30
N SER A 436 16.35 11.18 14.47
CA SER A 436 17.13 11.79 13.39
C SER A 436 18.34 10.93 12.99
N LEU A 437 19.06 10.36 13.96
CA LEU A 437 20.18 9.46 13.71
C LEU A 437 19.71 8.15 13.07
N ILE A 438 18.58 7.60 13.49
CA ILE A 438 17.98 6.43 12.85
C ILE A 438 17.63 6.73 11.39
N THR A 439 17.12 7.92 11.09
CA THR A 439 16.84 8.34 9.71
C THR A 439 18.13 8.37 8.86
N VAL A 440 19.23 8.89 9.41
CA VAL A 440 20.55 8.88 8.75
C VAL A 440 21.09 7.46 8.58
N PHE A 441 20.94 6.62 9.61
CA PHE A 441 21.30 5.20 9.56
C PHE A 441 20.53 4.48 8.44
N CYS A 442 19.21 4.61 8.39
CA CYS A 442 18.37 4.03 7.33
C CYS A 442 18.76 4.53 5.94
N ALA A 443 19.11 5.82 5.81
CA ALA A 443 19.61 6.39 4.58
C ALA A 443 20.88 5.69 4.09
N LEU A 444 21.91 5.62 4.92
CA LEU A 444 23.20 5.01 4.58
C LEU A 444 23.08 3.49 4.40
N PHE A 445 22.39 2.82 5.31
CA PHE A 445 22.18 1.38 5.28
C PHE A 445 21.46 0.94 4.01
N GLY A 446 20.42 1.67 3.59
CA GLY A 446 19.72 1.38 2.35
C GLY A 446 20.63 1.45 1.12
N VAL A 447 21.54 2.43 1.04
CA VAL A 447 22.51 2.52 -0.07
C VAL A 447 23.50 1.35 -0.01
N VAL A 448 24.04 1.03 1.17
CA VAL A 448 24.98 -0.09 1.35
C VAL A 448 24.37 -1.42 0.94
N ILE A 449 23.15 -1.71 1.38
CA ILE A 449 22.46 -2.96 1.04
C ILE A 449 22.14 -3.02 -0.45
N ASN A 450 21.75 -1.91 -1.07
CA ASN A 450 21.48 -1.85 -2.50
C ASN A 450 22.74 -2.06 -3.36
N LEU A 451 23.92 -1.66 -2.88
CA LEU A 451 25.19 -1.96 -3.55
C LEU A 451 25.50 -3.46 -3.58
N HIS A 452 25.16 -4.19 -2.53
CA HIS A 452 25.45 -5.63 -2.45
C HIS A 452 24.38 -6.50 -3.12
N PHE A 453 23.13 -6.03 -3.14
CA PHE A 453 22.00 -6.75 -3.74
C PHE A 453 21.25 -5.89 -4.77
N PRO A 454 21.95 -5.36 -5.81
CA PRO A 454 21.30 -4.58 -6.83
C PRO A 454 20.39 -5.46 -7.68
N LYS A 455 19.28 -4.87 -8.14
CA LYS A 455 18.34 -5.52 -9.04
C LYS A 455 18.18 -4.63 -10.27
N PHE A 456 18.85 -4.96 -11.36
CA PHE A 456 18.75 -4.23 -12.63
C PHE A 456 17.76 -4.85 -13.62
N ASP A 457 17.46 -6.14 -13.48
CA ASP A 457 16.51 -6.87 -14.33
C ASP A 457 15.06 -6.69 -13.89
N TRP A 458 14.56 -5.46 -13.90
CA TRP A 458 13.16 -5.16 -13.63
C TRP A 458 12.40 -4.74 -14.89
N VAL A 459 11.18 -5.28 -15.03
CA VAL A 459 10.25 -4.91 -16.10
C VAL A 459 9.52 -3.60 -15.75
N ASN A 460 9.22 -3.40 -14.47
CA ASN A 460 8.61 -2.21 -13.90
C ASN A 460 9.38 -1.79 -12.65
N GLU A 461 9.55 -0.48 -12.43
CA GLU A 461 10.27 0.08 -11.27
C GLU A 461 9.71 -0.41 -9.93
N VAL A 462 8.39 -0.69 -9.87
CA VAL A 462 7.72 -1.28 -8.70
C VAL A 462 8.37 -2.60 -8.27
N VAL A 463 8.89 -3.40 -9.20
CA VAL A 463 9.54 -4.68 -8.91
C VAL A 463 10.90 -4.49 -8.25
N ALA A 464 11.59 -3.38 -8.52
CA ALA A 464 12.80 -2.99 -7.82
C ALA A 464 12.48 -2.43 -6.42
N ILE A 465 11.39 -1.66 -6.29
CA ILE A 465 11.01 -0.96 -5.06
C ILE A 465 10.34 -1.88 -4.03
N LYS A 466 9.42 -2.76 -4.45
CA LYS A 466 8.68 -3.64 -3.53
C LYS A 466 9.31 -5.01 -3.37
N GLN A 467 9.83 -5.56 -4.47
CA GLN A 467 10.28 -6.95 -4.55
C GLN A 467 11.81 -7.04 -4.70
N GLY A 468 12.53 -5.95 -4.45
CA GLY A 468 13.98 -5.94 -4.38
C GLY A 468 14.45 -6.72 -3.16
N MET A 469 15.51 -7.52 -3.30
CA MET A 469 16.12 -8.14 -2.12
C MET A 469 16.67 -7.06 -1.19
N SER A 470 17.27 -6.01 -1.77
CA SER A 470 17.75 -4.85 -1.05
C SER A 470 16.65 -4.16 -0.24
N THR A 471 15.45 -4.00 -0.80
CA THR A 471 14.32 -3.34 -0.14
C THR A 471 13.75 -4.18 1.00
N ILE A 472 13.64 -5.49 0.81
CA ILE A 472 13.15 -6.40 1.86
C ILE A 472 14.13 -6.44 3.03
N ILE A 473 15.44 -6.59 2.75
CA ILE A 473 16.48 -6.60 3.79
C ILE A 473 16.51 -5.25 4.50
N ALA A 474 16.52 -4.14 3.76
CA ALA A 474 16.55 -2.80 4.35
C ALA A 474 15.34 -2.57 5.27
N MET A 475 14.14 -2.96 4.83
CA MET A 475 12.92 -2.83 5.63
C MET A 475 12.99 -3.67 6.91
N LEU A 476 13.23 -4.99 6.80
CA LEU A 476 13.24 -5.88 7.97
C LEU A 476 14.37 -5.55 8.95
N ALA A 477 15.58 -5.28 8.45
CA ALA A 477 16.71 -4.99 9.30
C ALA A 477 16.63 -3.60 9.95
N SER A 478 16.09 -2.58 9.26
CA SER A 478 15.85 -1.27 9.89
C SER A 478 14.79 -1.36 10.98
N MET A 479 13.66 -2.05 10.74
CA MET A 479 12.65 -2.26 11.77
C MET A 479 13.20 -3.07 12.95
N ALA A 480 13.95 -4.16 12.67
CA ALA A 480 14.59 -4.96 13.70
C ALA A 480 15.62 -4.16 14.52
N SER A 481 16.33 -3.21 13.90
CA SER A 481 17.33 -2.38 14.60
C SER A 481 16.72 -1.51 15.70
N VAL A 482 15.42 -1.22 15.65
CA VAL A 482 14.69 -0.49 16.71
C VAL A 482 13.92 -1.46 17.62
N ALA A 483 13.25 -2.46 17.02
CA ALA A 483 12.42 -3.40 17.77
C ALA A 483 13.24 -4.29 18.71
N VAL A 484 14.41 -4.79 18.29
CA VAL A 484 15.24 -5.68 19.11
C VAL A 484 15.78 -4.97 20.35
N PRO A 485 16.40 -3.77 20.27
CA PRO A 485 16.79 -3.03 21.47
C PRO A 485 15.60 -2.72 22.39
N PHE A 486 14.44 -2.36 21.83
CA PHE A 486 13.24 -2.12 22.63
C PHE A 486 12.80 -3.37 23.40
N LEU A 487 12.70 -4.53 22.75
CA LEU A 487 12.34 -5.79 23.40
C LEU A 487 13.38 -6.21 24.44
N LEU A 488 14.66 -6.04 24.14
CA LEU A 488 15.75 -6.31 25.07
C LEU A 488 15.61 -5.45 26.34
N TYR A 489 15.32 -4.16 26.18
CA TYR A 489 15.05 -3.28 27.30
C TYR A 489 13.83 -3.73 28.11
N ALA A 490 12.72 -3.96 27.41
CA ALA A 490 11.43 -4.32 28.00
C ALA A 490 11.42 -5.66 28.75
N PHE A 491 12.27 -6.62 28.39
CA PHE A 491 12.30 -7.93 29.06
C PHE A 491 13.48 -8.14 30.00
N LEU A 492 14.64 -7.53 29.73
CA LEU A 492 15.89 -7.88 30.43
C LEU A 492 16.51 -6.73 31.22
N LEU A 493 16.28 -5.46 30.85
CA LEU A 493 17.00 -4.32 31.43
C LEU A 493 16.14 -3.36 32.25
N LEU A 494 14.82 -3.57 32.31
CA LEU A 494 13.88 -2.75 33.08
C LEU A 494 14.30 -2.53 34.55
N GLN A 495 14.91 -3.54 35.18
CA GLN A 495 15.31 -3.48 36.59
C GLN A 495 16.73 -2.93 36.81
N TYR A 496 17.55 -2.89 35.76
CA TYR A 496 18.99 -2.57 35.87
C TYR A 496 19.33 -1.15 35.39
N MET A 497 18.53 -0.56 34.50
CA MET A 497 18.85 0.73 33.90
C MET A 497 17.60 1.54 33.54
N THR A 498 17.68 2.87 33.67
CA THR A 498 16.61 3.78 33.25
C THR A 498 16.47 3.80 31.72
N ALA A 499 15.26 4.06 31.22
CA ALA A 499 14.98 4.06 29.78
C ALA A 499 15.80 5.13 29.05
N GLU A 500 16.03 6.28 29.69
CA GLU A 500 16.84 7.38 29.15
C GLU A 500 18.30 6.97 28.93
N ALA A 501 18.90 6.30 29.91
CA ALA A 501 20.28 5.82 29.79
C ALA A 501 20.41 4.76 28.68
N PHE A 502 19.44 3.85 28.57
CA PHE A 502 19.41 2.88 27.47
C PHE A 502 19.29 3.56 26.10
N MET A 503 18.37 4.52 25.95
CA MET A 503 18.18 5.26 24.70
C MET A 503 19.42 6.09 24.33
N LEU A 504 20.15 6.62 25.30
CA LEU A 504 21.42 7.31 25.06
C LEU A 504 22.48 6.35 24.52
N ILE A 505 22.58 5.15 25.08
CA ILE A 505 23.47 4.10 24.54
C ILE A 505 23.07 3.75 23.10
N CYS A 506 21.78 3.55 22.82
CA CYS A 506 21.31 3.33 21.45
C CYS A 506 21.68 4.48 20.52
N THR A 507 21.57 5.73 20.98
CA THR A 507 21.95 6.93 20.23
C THR A 507 23.41 6.89 19.81
N VAL A 508 24.31 6.55 20.75
CA VAL A 508 25.75 6.41 20.49
C VAL A 508 26.01 5.28 19.49
N ILE A 509 25.35 4.12 19.66
CA ILE A 509 25.49 2.97 18.75
C ILE A 509 25.07 3.37 17.32
N PHE A 510 23.92 4.02 17.15
CA PHE A 510 23.46 4.46 15.83
C PHE A 510 24.37 5.51 15.20
N ALA A 511 24.95 6.42 16.00
CA ALA A 511 25.93 7.38 15.52
C ALA A 511 27.21 6.68 15.01
N VAL A 512 27.75 5.73 15.78
CA VAL A 512 28.94 4.94 15.40
C VAL A 512 28.66 4.11 14.15
N LEU A 513 27.52 3.43 14.07
CA LEU A 513 27.12 2.65 12.88
C LEU A 513 26.97 3.54 11.65
N SER A 514 26.36 4.71 11.79
CA SER A 514 26.22 5.68 10.70
C SER A 514 27.58 6.19 10.20
N LEU A 515 28.49 6.52 11.12
CA LEU A 515 29.85 6.92 10.76
C LEU A 515 30.63 5.80 10.07
N TRP A 516 30.48 4.56 10.55
CA TRP A 516 31.09 3.40 9.93
C TRP A 516 30.58 3.18 8.50
N MET A 517 29.25 3.22 8.28
CA MET A 517 28.66 3.09 6.95
C MET A 517 29.06 4.23 6.02
N PHE A 518 29.15 5.45 6.53
CA PHE A 518 29.65 6.59 5.76
C PHE A 518 31.10 6.40 5.30
N ARG A 519 31.98 5.92 6.19
CA ARG A 519 33.37 5.57 5.84
C ARG A 519 33.45 4.41 4.85
N TYR A 520 32.58 3.41 5.02
CA TYR A 520 32.47 2.27 4.10
C TYR A 520 32.09 2.72 2.69
N LEU A 521 31.08 3.60 2.55
CA LEU A 521 30.66 4.14 1.25
C LEU A 521 31.77 4.94 0.55
N LYS A 522 32.57 5.68 1.33
CA LYS A 522 33.73 6.43 0.81
C LYS A 522 34.88 5.55 0.29
N THR A 523 34.98 4.33 0.79
CA THR A 523 36.11 3.43 0.49
C THR A 523 35.63 2.28 -0.41
N LYS A 524 35.17 1.19 0.19
CA LYS A 524 34.72 -0.01 -0.53
C LYS A 524 33.49 0.23 -1.38
N GLY A 525 32.56 1.07 -0.91
CA GLY A 525 31.32 1.36 -1.65
C GLY A 525 31.58 2.00 -3.02
N LYS A 526 32.54 2.92 -3.10
CA LYS A 526 33.00 3.53 -4.36
C LYS A 526 33.51 2.47 -5.35
N ALA A 527 34.44 1.62 -4.91
CA ALA A 527 35.05 0.61 -5.76
C ALA A 527 34.00 -0.40 -6.29
N ILE A 528 33.02 -0.76 -5.46
CA ILE A 528 31.91 -1.62 -5.86
C ILE A 528 31.03 -0.90 -6.90
N PHE A 529 30.70 0.38 -6.67
CA PHE A 529 29.88 1.16 -7.60
C PHE A 529 30.53 1.33 -8.98
N GLU A 530 31.85 1.52 -9.04
CA GLU A 530 32.59 1.67 -10.30
C GLU A 530 32.67 0.38 -11.13
N THR A 531 32.56 -0.78 -10.47
CA THR A 531 32.60 -2.11 -11.11
C THR A 531 31.21 -2.72 -11.32
N LEU A 532 30.16 -1.99 -10.96
CA LEU A 532 28.78 -2.46 -10.98
C LEU A 532 28.20 -2.42 -12.40
N GLY A 533 27.73 -3.54 -12.93
CA GLY A 533 27.21 -3.68 -14.30
C GLY A 533 26.91 -5.13 -14.61
#